data_AF-A0A2M8ADN7-F1
#
_entry.id   AF-A0A2M8ADN7-F1
#
_cell.length_a   1.000
_cell.length_b   1.000
_cell.length_c   1.000
_cell.angle_alpha   90.00
_cell.angle_beta   90.00
_cell.angle_gamma   90.00
#
_symmetry.space_group_name_H-M   'P 1'
#
loop_
_entity.id
_entity.type
_entity.pdbx_description
1 polymer ?
#
loop_
_entity_poly.entity_id
_entity_poly.type
_entity_poly.pdbx_seq_one_letter_code
_entity_poly.pdbx_strand_id
1 'polypeptide(L)'
;IMRQGESEQVVSVFNKLGVKVEIIEAQSEFFSALRGIVNPEKKREAITQTFYKEVFGRLRKKSGAKYLLQGTILTDIDETVAGIKRQHNVFAQLGIDPEKAFGYKIIEPLVQLRKDGVRQVAKAVGLPASIFNRMPFPGPALAARIIGKVTPARIKIVRLATAITETELADTDAFQYLAILHQDKVTGIRDGKRDFGLQIEIRCWDSIDARTARPTRLSYEILDRLVSRITNEVPGVVSVTYNITPKSPSTIEAI
;
A
#
# COMPACT_ATOMS: atom_id res chain seq x y z
N ILE A 1 0.41 10.07 0.25
CA ILE A 1 0.80 9.10 -0.82
C ILE A 1 -0.13 7.87 -0.90
N MET A 2 -1.36 7.99 -0.38
CA MET A 2 -2.34 6.90 -0.32
C MET A 2 -3.17 6.81 -1.62
N ARG A 3 -4.02 5.79 -1.70
CA ARG A 3 -5.07 5.62 -2.72
C ARG A 3 -6.05 6.80 -2.76
N GLN A 4 -6.84 6.85 -3.82
CA GLN A 4 -7.87 7.85 -4.01
C GLN A 4 -8.94 7.73 -2.91
N GLY A 5 -9.21 8.83 -2.19
CA GLY A 5 -10.26 8.88 -1.17
C GLY A 5 -9.99 8.06 0.10
N GLU A 6 -8.79 7.49 0.25
CA GLU A 6 -8.46 6.57 1.34
C GLU A 6 -8.68 7.19 2.71
N SER A 7 -8.10 8.38 2.92
CA SER A 7 -8.09 9.05 4.23
C SER A 7 -9.51 9.42 4.65
N GLU A 8 -10.30 9.95 3.72
CA GLU A 8 -11.68 10.37 3.93
C GLU A 8 -12.58 9.16 4.23
N GLN A 9 -12.40 8.06 3.52
CA GLN A 9 -13.12 6.81 3.76
C GLN A 9 -12.82 6.25 5.17
N VAL A 10 -11.54 6.22 5.56
CA VAL A 10 -11.13 5.76 6.89
C VAL A 10 -11.79 6.59 7.98
N VAL A 11 -11.71 7.92 7.91
CA VAL A 11 -12.35 8.82 8.89
C VAL A 11 -13.87 8.60 8.94
N SER A 12 -14.52 8.49 7.79
CA SER A 12 -15.97 8.27 7.71
C SER A 12 -16.41 6.97 8.39
N VAL A 13 -15.67 5.88 8.17
CA VAL A 13 -15.99 4.57 8.79
C VAL A 13 -15.81 4.62 10.30
N PHE A 14 -14.66 5.11 10.79
CA PHE A 14 -14.39 5.14 12.23
C PHE A 14 -15.28 6.13 12.99
N ASN A 15 -15.63 7.27 12.38
CA ASN A 15 -16.58 8.20 12.99
C ASN A 15 -17.96 7.56 13.21
N LYS A 16 -18.44 6.70 12.30
CA LYS A 16 -19.70 5.94 12.48
C LYS A 16 -19.64 4.96 13.65
N LEU A 17 -18.45 4.52 14.03
CA LEU A 17 -18.20 3.66 15.19
C LEU A 17 -17.91 4.46 16.48
N GLY A 18 -18.04 5.78 16.45
CA GLY A 18 -17.74 6.66 17.58
C GLY A 18 -16.24 6.84 17.85
N VAL A 19 -15.38 6.41 16.93
CA VAL A 19 -13.91 6.55 17.04
C VAL A 19 -13.48 7.82 16.31
N LYS A 20 -12.97 8.79 17.07
CA LYS A 20 -12.40 10.02 16.50
C LYS A 20 -11.07 9.73 15.82
N VAL A 21 -10.97 10.06 14.53
CA VAL A 21 -9.72 9.94 13.75
C VAL A 21 -9.25 11.33 13.33
N GLU A 22 -7.99 11.65 13.65
CA GLU A 22 -7.33 12.88 13.22
C GLU A 22 -6.52 12.62 11.95
N ILE A 23 -6.78 13.38 10.88
CA ILE A 23 -5.97 13.36 9.67
C ILE A 23 -4.78 14.30 9.86
N ILE A 24 -3.58 13.75 9.73
CA ILE A 24 -2.34 14.53 9.79
C ILE A 24 -1.79 14.73 8.38
N GLU A 25 -1.77 15.97 7.94
CA GLU A 25 -1.11 16.36 6.71
C GLU A 25 0.41 16.28 6.87
N ALA A 26 1.01 15.26 6.27
CA ALA A 26 2.45 15.00 6.29
C ALA A 26 3.03 14.77 4.88
N GLN A 27 2.26 15.15 3.85
CA GLN A 27 2.61 14.87 2.46
C GLN A 27 3.97 15.47 2.06
N SER A 28 4.25 16.70 2.48
CA SER A 28 5.52 17.40 2.22
C SER A 28 6.73 16.65 2.77
N GLU A 29 6.63 16.13 3.99
CA GLU A 29 7.68 15.42 4.70
C GLU A 29 8.05 14.13 3.94
N PHE A 30 7.04 13.35 3.54
CA PHE A 30 7.27 12.14 2.75
C PHE A 30 7.88 12.44 1.38
N PHE A 31 7.40 13.46 0.66
CA PHE A 31 7.98 13.80 -0.64
C PHE A 31 9.39 14.39 -0.54
N SER A 32 9.68 15.12 0.54
CA SER A 32 11.03 15.62 0.81
C SER A 32 12.00 14.46 1.05
N ALA A 33 11.62 13.50 1.90
CA ALA A 33 12.43 12.33 2.21
C ALA A 33 12.66 11.41 1.00
N LEU A 34 11.70 11.32 0.08
CA LEU A 34 11.81 10.49 -1.13
C LEU A 34 12.59 11.16 -2.27
N ARG A 35 13.00 12.42 -2.12
CA ARG A 35 13.64 13.19 -3.19
C ARG A 35 14.94 12.53 -3.65
N GLY A 36 15.00 12.21 -4.94
CA GLY A 36 16.19 11.60 -5.56
C GLY A 36 16.38 10.11 -5.28
N ILE A 37 15.56 9.49 -4.44
CA ILE A 37 15.65 8.06 -4.14
C ILE A 37 14.97 7.25 -5.24
N VAL A 38 15.69 6.27 -5.78
CA VAL A 38 15.20 5.31 -6.78
C VAL A 38 15.21 3.87 -6.28
N ASN A 39 16.18 3.51 -5.44
CA ASN A 39 16.33 2.16 -4.90
C ASN A 39 15.11 1.82 -4.01
N PRO A 40 14.40 0.69 -4.24
CA PRO A 40 13.18 0.37 -3.52
C PRO A 40 13.34 0.21 -2.01
N GLU A 41 14.40 -0.46 -1.55
CA GLU A 41 14.68 -0.63 -0.12
C GLU A 41 14.96 0.72 0.55
N LYS A 42 15.74 1.60 -0.11
CA LYS A 42 15.94 2.98 0.38
C LYS A 42 14.63 3.79 0.43
N LYS A 43 13.71 3.59 -0.52
CA LYS A 43 12.37 4.24 -0.47
C LYS A 43 11.57 3.76 0.74
N ARG A 44 11.58 2.43 0.99
CA ARG A 44 10.91 1.82 2.13
C ARG A 44 11.49 2.32 3.45
N GLU A 45 12.82 2.37 3.55
CA GLU A 45 13.52 2.89 4.71
C GLU A 45 13.19 4.37 4.94
N ALA A 46 13.29 5.22 3.90
CA ALA A 46 12.97 6.63 4.00
C ALA A 46 11.55 6.87 4.51
N ILE A 47 10.55 6.19 3.95
CA ILE A 47 9.15 6.30 4.39
C ILE A 47 9.00 5.85 5.86
N THR A 48 9.63 4.75 6.23
CA THR A 48 9.58 4.23 7.61
C THR A 48 10.18 5.22 8.60
N GLN A 49 11.36 5.77 8.29
CA GLN A 49 12.03 6.76 9.11
C GLN A 49 11.22 8.06 9.22
N THR A 50 10.71 8.57 8.10
CA THR A 50 9.85 9.77 8.10
C THR A 50 8.59 9.55 8.94
N PHE A 51 7.94 8.39 8.83
CA PHE A 51 6.77 8.09 9.63
C PHE A 51 7.10 8.11 11.13
N TYR A 52 8.10 7.35 11.57
CA TYR A 52 8.38 7.21 13.00
C TYR A 52 9.07 8.43 13.63
N LYS A 53 10.11 8.95 12.99
CA LYS A 53 10.94 10.01 13.57
C LYS A 53 10.31 11.39 13.43
N GLU A 54 9.83 11.72 12.23
CA GLU A 54 9.36 13.08 11.92
C GLU A 54 7.88 13.25 12.28
N VAL A 55 7.02 12.35 11.78
CA VAL A 55 5.56 12.52 11.89
C VAL A 55 5.02 11.98 13.22
N PHE A 56 5.28 10.72 13.53
CA PHE A 56 4.75 10.08 14.73
C PHE A 56 5.42 10.63 16.00
N GLY A 57 6.74 10.83 15.97
CA GLY A 57 7.50 11.40 17.08
C GLY A 57 6.96 12.75 17.58
N ARG A 58 6.66 13.70 16.66
CA ARG A 58 6.08 15.00 17.04
C ARG A 58 4.65 14.87 17.57
N LEU A 59 3.83 14.00 16.99
CA LEU A 59 2.45 13.77 17.43
C LEU A 59 2.39 13.18 18.82
N ARG A 60 3.25 12.20 19.11
CA ARG A 60 3.35 11.61 20.45
C ARG A 60 3.79 12.63 21.50
N LYS A 61 4.77 13.49 21.18
CA LYS A 61 5.19 14.57 22.08
C LYS A 61 4.04 15.54 22.36
N LYS A 62 3.27 15.90 21.33
CA LYS A 62 2.12 16.80 21.44
C LYS A 62 0.95 16.19 22.21
N SER A 63 0.67 14.90 22.04
CA SER A 63 -0.49 14.23 22.65
C SER A 63 -0.31 13.93 24.14
N GLY A 64 0.94 13.78 24.61
CA GLY A 64 1.22 13.33 25.98
C GLY A 64 0.76 11.90 26.26
N ALA A 65 0.46 11.11 25.22
CA ALA A 65 -0.03 9.75 25.37
C ALA A 65 1.00 8.84 26.06
N LYS A 66 0.55 8.11 27.09
CA LYS A 66 1.35 7.14 27.83
C LYS A 66 1.32 5.74 27.24
N TYR A 67 0.30 5.46 26.42
CA TYR A 67 0.07 4.15 25.81
C TYR A 67 -0.11 4.27 24.30
N LEU A 68 0.46 3.32 23.57
CA LEU A 68 0.31 3.15 22.14
C LEU A 68 -0.34 1.78 21.88
N LEU A 69 -1.51 1.77 21.25
CA LEU A 69 -2.14 0.54 20.78
C LEU A 69 -1.55 0.14 19.43
N GLN A 70 -1.10 -1.11 19.30
CA GLN A 70 -0.67 -1.69 18.03
C GLN A 70 -1.50 -2.92 17.68
N GLY A 71 -1.81 -3.07 16.39
CA GLY A 71 -2.57 -4.20 15.86
C GLY A 71 -1.72 -5.42 15.54
N THR A 72 -0.61 -5.64 16.24
CA THR A 72 0.28 -6.80 16.03
C THR A 72 -0.48 -8.10 16.23
N ILE A 73 -0.31 -9.07 15.31
CA ILE A 73 -0.98 -10.38 15.36
C ILE A 73 0.04 -11.52 15.51
N LEU A 74 -0.42 -12.72 15.88
CA LEU A 74 0.45 -13.89 16.09
C LEU A 74 1.28 -14.24 14.84
N THR A 75 0.66 -14.09 13.66
CA THR A 75 1.32 -14.36 12.38
C THR A 75 2.52 -13.43 12.14
N ASP A 76 2.47 -12.21 12.66
CA ASP A 76 3.56 -11.25 12.52
C ASP A 76 4.76 -11.62 13.40
N ILE A 77 4.52 -12.20 14.58
CA ILE A 77 5.56 -12.71 15.46
C ILE A 77 6.25 -13.92 14.82
N ASP A 78 5.46 -14.89 14.33
CA ASP A 78 5.96 -16.10 13.67
C ASP A 78 6.91 -15.75 12.51
N GLU A 79 6.52 -14.79 11.67
CA GLU A 79 7.34 -14.34 10.53
C GLU A 79 8.60 -13.58 10.95
N THR A 80 8.59 -12.96 12.12
CA THR A 80 9.74 -12.23 12.64
C THR A 80 10.75 -13.16 13.30
N VAL A 81 10.30 -14.16 14.05
CA VAL A 81 11.14 -15.24 14.60
C VAL A 81 11.80 -16.05 13.48
N ALA A 82 11.09 -16.25 12.36
CA ALA A 82 11.64 -16.89 11.17
C ALA A 82 12.61 -16.01 10.35
N GLY A 83 12.85 -14.75 10.74
CA GLY A 83 13.73 -13.82 10.03
C GLY A 83 13.17 -13.27 8.71
N ILE A 84 11.88 -13.45 8.44
CA ILE A 84 11.21 -13.13 7.17
C ILE A 84 10.62 -11.70 7.18
N LYS A 85 10.12 -11.22 8.33
CA LYS A 85 9.67 -9.83 8.52
C LYS A 85 10.61 -9.07 9.45
N ARG A 86 11.10 -7.90 9.02
CA ARG A 86 11.85 -6.95 9.86
C ARG A 86 10.96 -5.99 10.67
N GLN A 87 9.65 -6.10 10.56
CA GLN A 87 8.75 -4.97 10.85
C GLN A 87 7.96 -5.05 12.16
N HIS A 88 7.99 -6.15 12.91
CA HIS A 88 7.29 -6.24 14.18
C HIS A 88 8.29 -6.29 15.33
N ASN A 89 8.15 -5.34 16.26
CA ASN A 89 9.14 -4.98 17.28
C ASN A 89 10.44 -4.37 16.75
N VAL A 90 10.35 -3.44 15.77
CA VAL A 90 11.49 -2.59 15.36
C VAL A 90 12.24 -2.07 16.59
N PHE A 91 11.54 -1.67 17.64
CA PHE A 91 12.19 -1.14 18.83
C PHE A 91 12.85 -2.23 19.68
N ALA A 92 12.13 -3.25 20.15
CA ALA A 92 12.74 -4.28 21.01
C ALA A 92 13.81 -5.14 20.30
N GLN A 93 13.69 -5.41 19.00
CA GLN A 93 14.69 -6.16 18.21
C GLN A 93 15.93 -5.32 17.88
N LEU A 94 15.80 -4.00 17.85
CA LEU A 94 16.94 -3.08 17.79
C LEU A 94 17.48 -2.75 19.20
N GLY A 95 16.98 -3.41 20.26
CA GLY A 95 17.37 -3.13 21.65
C GLY A 95 16.88 -1.78 22.18
N ILE A 96 15.93 -1.16 21.49
CA ILE A 96 15.32 0.12 21.85
C ILE A 96 14.12 -0.15 22.74
N ASP A 97 14.28 0.16 24.03
CA ASP A 97 13.19 0.21 24.98
C ASP A 97 12.29 1.42 24.63
N PRO A 98 11.03 1.22 24.18
CA PRO A 98 10.15 2.31 23.76
C PRO A 98 9.80 3.28 24.89
N GLU A 99 9.80 2.81 26.13
CA GLU A 99 9.56 3.64 27.31
C GLU A 99 10.76 4.58 27.53
N LYS A 100 11.99 4.07 27.38
CA LYS A 100 13.21 4.90 27.47
C LYS A 100 13.43 5.80 26.26
N ALA A 101 13.15 5.31 25.05
CA ALA A 101 13.46 6.01 23.81
C ALA A 101 12.38 7.02 23.40
N PHE A 102 11.10 6.73 23.72
CA PHE A 102 9.98 7.54 23.25
C PHE A 102 8.95 7.86 24.35
N GLY A 103 9.09 7.34 25.57
CA GLY A 103 8.25 7.71 26.71
C GLY A 103 6.84 7.15 26.67
N TYR A 104 6.59 6.02 26.00
CA TYR A 104 5.27 5.37 25.99
C TYR A 104 5.37 3.85 26.10
N LYS A 105 4.29 3.22 26.57
CA LYS A 105 4.12 1.77 26.64
C LYS A 105 3.31 1.26 25.46
N ILE A 106 3.69 0.12 24.91
CA ILE A 106 2.96 -0.52 23.81
C ILE A 106 1.97 -1.53 24.39
N ILE A 107 0.75 -1.56 23.85
CA ILE A 107 -0.28 -2.55 24.16
C ILE A 107 -0.69 -3.20 22.83
N GLU A 108 -0.70 -4.53 22.78
CA GLU A 108 -0.96 -5.32 21.56
C GLU A 108 -2.16 -6.28 21.78
N PRO A 109 -3.41 -5.78 21.65
CA PRO A 109 -4.59 -6.58 22.01
C PRO A 109 -4.82 -7.81 21.14
N LEU A 110 -4.24 -7.83 19.93
CA LEU A 110 -4.49 -8.86 18.91
C LEU A 110 -3.35 -9.88 18.82
N VAL A 111 -2.36 -9.82 19.71
CA VAL A 111 -1.09 -10.57 19.61
C VAL A 111 -1.27 -12.09 19.60
N GLN A 112 -2.37 -12.60 20.15
CA GLN A 112 -2.69 -14.03 20.20
C GLN A 112 -3.50 -14.52 18.99
N LEU A 113 -3.93 -13.63 18.09
CA LEU A 113 -4.84 -13.96 17.00
C LEU A 113 -4.09 -14.18 15.69
N ARG A 114 -4.60 -15.09 14.85
CA ARG A 114 -4.24 -15.20 13.43
C ARG A 114 -5.18 -14.34 12.56
N LYS A 115 -4.88 -14.21 11.26
CA LYS A 115 -5.60 -13.31 10.34
C LYS A 115 -7.11 -13.58 10.29
N ASP A 116 -7.50 -14.84 10.27
CA ASP A 116 -8.88 -15.31 10.35
C ASP A 116 -9.56 -14.87 11.65
N GLY A 117 -8.89 -15.05 12.79
CA GLY A 117 -9.37 -14.58 14.09
C GLY A 117 -9.57 -13.06 14.15
N VAL A 118 -8.64 -12.28 13.58
CA VAL A 118 -8.79 -10.82 13.49
C VAL A 118 -10.00 -10.42 12.63
N ARG A 119 -10.26 -11.11 11.52
CA ARG A 119 -11.46 -10.86 10.69
C ARG A 119 -12.75 -11.15 11.45
N GLN A 120 -12.78 -12.21 12.26
CA GLN A 120 -13.94 -12.52 13.11
C GLN A 120 -14.16 -11.45 14.17
N VAL A 121 -13.09 -10.99 14.84
CA VAL A 121 -13.17 -9.88 15.81
C VAL A 121 -13.66 -8.61 15.12
N ALA A 122 -13.11 -8.28 13.94
CA ALA A 122 -13.54 -7.10 13.17
C ALA A 122 -15.04 -7.12 12.85
N LYS A 123 -15.56 -8.28 12.43
CA LYS A 123 -17.00 -8.49 12.20
C LYS A 123 -17.81 -8.31 13.48
N ALA A 124 -17.35 -8.88 14.60
CA ALA A 124 -18.04 -8.81 15.89
C ALA A 124 -18.13 -7.38 16.45
N VAL A 125 -17.12 -6.54 16.22
CA VAL A 125 -17.11 -5.12 16.65
C VAL A 125 -17.79 -4.17 15.66
N GLY A 126 -18.42 -4.68 14.60
CA GLY A 126 -19.21 -3.89 13.67
C GLY A 126 -18.41 -3.19 12.56
N LEU A 127 -17.16 -3.59 12.29
CA LEU A 127 -16.45 -3.10 11.11
C LEU A 127 -17.11 -3.62 9.83
N PRO A 128 -17.25 -2.78 8.78
CA PRO A 128 -17.84 -3.23 7.53
C PRO A 128 -16.91 -4.21 6.80
N ALA A 129 -17.50 -5.12 6.01
CA ALA A 129 -16.76 -6.11 5.23
C ALA A 129 -15.71 -5.49 4.30
N SER A 130 -15.97 -4.29 3.78
CA SER A 130 -15.02 -3.53 2.96
C SER A 130 -13.72 -3.17 3.67
N ILE A 131 -13.67 -3.21 5.01
CA ILE A 131 -12.45 -2.97 5.80
C ILE A 131 -11.71 -4.27 6.09
N PHE A 132 -12.40 -5.31 6.58
CA PHE A 132 -11.73 -6.54 7.02
C PHE A 132 -11.48 -7.55 5.89
N ASN A 133 -12.19 -7.46 4.75
CA ASN A 133 -11.89 -8.23 3.54
C ASN A 133 -10.99 -7.47 2.57
N ARG A 134 -10.54 -6.26 2.93
CA ARG A 134 -9.76 -5.42 2.05
C ARG A 134 -8.42 -6.07 1.69
N MET A 135 -8.03 -5.91 0.43
CA MET A 135 -6.72 -6.34 -0.03
C MET A 135 -5.59 -5.65 0.75
N PRO A 136 -4.48 -6.37 1.01
CA PRO A 136 -3.31 -5.80 1.64
C PRO A 136 -2.80 -4.58 0.86
N PHE A 137 -2.44 -3.52 1.59
CA PHE A 137 -1.81 -2.33 1.02
C PHE A 137 -0.44 -2.14 1.67
N PRO A 138 0.63 -1.97 0.87
CA PRO A 138 1.99 -1.98 1.40
C PRO A 138 2.26 -0.74 2.27
N GLY A 139 3.13 -0.88 3.27
CA GLY A 139 3.52 0.24 4.16
C GLY A 139 4.04 1.48 3.42
N PRO A 140 4.90 1.34 2.38
CA PRO A 140 5.29 2.45 1.50
C PRO A 140 4.17 3.05 0.63
N ALA A 141 2.94 2.55 0.75
CA ALA A 141 1.77 2.99 -0.02
C ALA A 141 2.03 2.98 -1.54
N LEU A 142 1.55 4.00 -2.27
CA LEU A 142 1.75 4.10 -3.71
C LEU A 142 3.22 4.34 -4.12
N ALA A 143 4.13 4.63 -3.18
CA ALA A 143 5.56 4.72 -3.51
C ALA A 143 6.16 3.35 -3.90
N ALA A 144 5.57 2.26 -3.39
CA ALA A 144 5.84 0.88 -3.81
C ALA A 144 5.12 0.49 -5.12
N ARG A 145 4.41 1.43 -5.76
CA ARG A 145 3.78 1.22 -7.08
C ARG A 145 4.46 2.00 -8.20
N ILE A 146 5.58 2.68 -7.92
CA ILE A 146 6.28 3.53 -8.88
C ILE A 146 7.72 3.04 -9.03
N ILE A 147 8.07 2.51 -10.19
CA ILE A 147 9.47 2.21 -10.52
C ILE A 147 10.24 3.53 -10.65
N GLY A 148 11.41 3.60 -10.02
CA GLY A 148 12.23 4.80 -9.98
C GLY A 148 11.76 5.87 -8.98
N LYS A 149 11.95 7.14 -9.37
CA LYS A 149 11.71 8.33 -8.53
C LYS A 149 10.22 8.51 -8.20
N VAL A 150 9.93 8.89 -6.97
CA VAL A 150 8.56 9.16 -6.49
C VAL A 150 8.34 10.67 -6.40
N THR A 151 7.44 11.19 -7.24
CA THR A 151 7.09 12.62 -7.28
C THR A 151 5.58 12.80 -7.13
N PRO A 152 5.09 13.99 -6.73
CA PRO A 152 3.65 14.26 -6.64
C PRO A 152 2.89 13.95 -7.94
N ALA A 153 3.48 14.29 -9.09
CA ALA A 153 2.91 14.00 -10.41
C ALA A 153 2.80 12.50 -10.67
N ARG A 154 3.86 11.73 -10.41
CA ARG A 154 3.86 10.26 -10.59
C ARG A 154 2.89 9.57 -9.63
N ILE A 155 2.78 10.08 -8.39
CA ILE A 155 1.79 9.60 -7.42
C ILE A 155 0.36 9.88 -7.88
N LYS A 156 0.08 11.04 -8.48
CA LYS A 156 -1.24 11.34 -9.05
C LYS A 156 -1.60 10.35 -10.16
N ILE A 157 -0.66 10.06 -11.06
CA ILE A 157 -0.84 9.12 -12.18
C ILE A 157 -1.13 7.71 -11.68
N VAL A 158 -0.26 7.16 -10.82
CA VAL A 158 -0.45 5.79 -10.32
C VAL A 158 -1.70 5.68 -9.43
N ARG A 159 -2.12 6.76 -8.75
CA ARG A 159 -3.36 6.78 -7.96
C ARG A 159 -4.60 6.63 -8.84
N LEU A 160 -4.67 7.38 -9.95
CA LEU A 160 -5.77 7.27 -10.90
C LEU A 160 -5.79 5.88 -11.54
N ALA A 161 -4.63 5.38 -12.00
CA ALA A 161 -4.51 4.03 -12.54
C ALA A 161 -4.95 2.97 -11.52
N THR A 162 -4.53 3.10 -10.25
CA THR A 162 -4.95 2.20 -9.16
C THR A 162 -6.46 2.23 -8.96
N ALA A 163 -7.09 3.41 -8.96
CA ALA A 163 -8.55 3.52 -8.80
C ALA A 163 -9.32 2.85 -9.94
N ILE A 164 -8.85 3.00 -11.19
CA ILE A 164 -9.42 2.33 -12.36
C ILE A 164 -9.24 0.80 -12.22
N THR A 165 -8.04 0.34 -11.88
CA THR A 165 -7.76 -1.09 -11.67
C THR A 165 -8.62 -1.69 -10.57
N GLU A 166 -8.76 -1.00 -9.43
CA GLU A 166 -9.60 -1.47 -8.34
C GLU A 166 -11.10 -1.51 -8.73
N THR A 167 -11.55 -0.60 -9.59
CA THR A 167 -12.94 -0.59 -10.09
C THR A 167 -13.21 -1.72 -11.08
N GLU A 168 -12.37 -1.88 -12.10
CA GLU A 168 -12.59 -2.87 -13.16
C GLU A 168 -12.39 -4.32 -12.70
N LEU A 169 -11.66 -4.53 -11.60
CA LEU A 169 -11.36 -5.86 -11.04
C LEU A 169 -12.13 -6.17 -9.75
N ALA A 170 -13.05 -5.29 -9.33
CA ALA A 170 -13.78 -5.43 -8.08
C ALA A 170 -14.59 -6.73 -7.98
N ASP A 171 -15.12 -7.22 -9.09
CA ASP A 171 -15.95 -8.43 -9.17
C ASP A 171 -15.13 -9.71 -9.42
N THR A 172 -13.79 -9.61 -9.37
CA THR A 172 -12.91 -10.77 -9.52
C THR A 172 -12.61 -11.42 -8.16
N ASP A 173 -12.43 -12.74 -8.15
CA ASP A 173 -11.98 -13.49 -6.97
C ASP A 173 -10.44 -13.43 -6.77
N ALA A 174 -9.77 -12.49 -7.45
CA ALA A 174 -8.33 -12.36 -7.39
C ALA A 174 -7.87 -12.04 -5.97
N PHE A 175 -6.78 -12.67 -5.55
CA PHE A 175 -6.17 -12.45 -4.25
C PHE A 175 -5.66 -11.02 -4.09
N GLN A 176 -5.01 -10.49 -5.12
CA GLN A 176 -4.51 -9.12 -5.13
C GLN A 176 -4.32 -8.61 -6.56
N TYR A 177 -4.73 -7.38 -6.82
CA TYR A 177 -4.42 -6.62 -8.02
C TYR A 177 -3.84 -5.23 -7.75
N LEU A 178 -3.06 -4.73 -8.70
CA LEU A 178 -2.32 -3.49 -8.56
C LEU A 178 -1.90 -2.91 -9.92
N ALA A 179 -1.79 -1.58 -9.98
CA ALA A 179 -1.19 -0.85 -11.08
C ALA A 179 0.24 -0.41 -10.70
N ILE A 180 1.20 -0.65 -11.58
CA ILE A 180 2.59 -0.25 -11.44
C ILE A 180 2.93 0.78 -12.52
N LEU A 181 3.43 1.94 -12.10
CA LEU A 181 3.94 2.95 -13.01
C LEU A 181 5.41 2.69 -13.32
N HIS A 182 5.71 2.44 -14.59
CA HIS A 182 7.08 2.27 -15.08
C HIS A 182 7.85 3.60 -15.10
N GLN A 183 9.17 3.52 -15.05
CA GLN A 183 10.03 4.70 -15.18
C GLN A 183 10.17 5.11 -16.65
N ASP A 184 10.31 4.12 -17.53
CA ASP A 184 10.56 4.34 -18.94
C ASP A 184 9.35 4.90 -19.66
N LYS A 185 9.64 5.56 -20.77
CA LYS A 185 8.65 6.06 -21.71
C LYS A 185 8.63 5.18 -22.94
N VAL A 186 7.45 5.03 -23.53
CA VAL A 186 7.23 4.27 -24.74
C VAL A 186 6.50 5.12 -25.77
N THR A 187 6.62 4.75 -27.04
CA THR A 187 5.94 5.46 -28.13
C THR A 187 4.46 5.14 -28.12
N GLY A 188 3.63 6.16 -28.27
CA GLY A 188 2.19 6.04 -28.52
C GLY A 188 1.71 7.10 -29.49
N ILE A 189 0.39 7.18 -29.65
CA ILE A 189 -0.27 8.21 -30.45
C ILE A 189 -1.26 8.93 -29.55
N ARG A 190 -1.22 10.26 -29.56
CA ARG A 190 -2.19 11.14 -28.89
C ARG A 190 -2.59 12.22 -29.87
N ASP A 191 -3.89 12.40 -30.07
CA ASP A 191 -4.46 13.40 -30.99
C ASP A 191 -3.86 13.33 -32.41
N GLY A 192 -3.65 12.11 -32.92
CA GLY A 192 -3.08 11.87 -34.25
C GLY A 192 -1.58 12.16 -34.39
N LYS A 193 -0.86 12.48 -33.30
CA LYS A 193 0.58 12.74 -33.30
C LYS A 193 1.32 11.73 -32.44
N ARG A 194 2.58 11.46 -32.81
CA ARG A 194 3.47 10.61 -32.02
C ARG A 194 3.72 11.24 -30.65
N ASP A 195 3.52 10.46 -29.59
CA ASP A 195 3.76 10.83 -28.20
C ASP A 195 4.79 9.87 -27.56
N PHE A 196 5.55 10.36 -26.59
CA PHE A 196 6.42 9.56 -25.73
C PHE A 196 5.88 9.61 -24.31
N GLY A 197 5.01 8.65 -24.03
CA GLY A 197 4.21 8.58 -22.81
C GLY A 197 4.66 7.50 -21.84
N LEU A 198 3.98 7.47 -20.71
CA LEU A 198 4.19 6.53 -19.61
C LEU A 198 3.50 5.19 -19.89
N GLN A 199 3.98 4.16 -19.20
CA GLN A 199 3.40 2.82 -19.22
C GLN A 199 2.92 2.40 -17.83
N ILE A 200 1.73 1.81 -17.78
CA ILE A 200 1.17 1.16 -16.60
C ILE A 200 1.20 -0.36 -16.79
N GLU A 201 1.80 -1.08 -15.85
CA GLU A 201 1.70 -2.54 -15.76
C GLU A 201 0.59 -2.90 -14.77
N ILE A 202 -0.36 -3.70 -15.21
CA ILE A 202 -1.36 -4.33 -14.36
C ILE A 202 -0.84 -5.69 -13.90
N ARG A 203 -0.91 -5.92 -12.59
CA ARG A 203 -0.71 -7.26 -12.02
C ARG A 203 -1.97 -7.66 -11.28
N CYS A 204 -2.49 -8.85 -11.56
CA CYS A 204 -3.65 -9.45 -10.90
C CYS A 204 -3.29 -10.90 -10.59
N TRP A 205 -3.47 -11.32 -9.34
CA TRP A 205 -2.89 -12.55 -8.82
C TRP A 205 -3.95 -13.45 -8.19
N ASP A 206 -3.89 -14.73 -8.52
CA ASP A 206 -4.54 -15.80 -7.79
C ASP A 206 -3.55 -16.41 -6.80
N SER A 207 -3.93 -16.46 -5.52
CA SER A 207 -3.11 -17.01 -4.44
C SER A 207 -3.97 -17.33 -3.22
N ILE A 208 -3.48 -18.23 -2.36
CA ILE A 208 -4.12 -18.56 -1.08
C ILE A 208 -3.44 -17.78 0.06
N ASP A 209 -2.11 -17.72 0.06
CA ASP A 209 -1.30 -17.25 1.19
C ASP A 209 -0.17 -16.27 0.79
N ALA A 210 -0.16 -15.82 -0.47
CA ALA A 210 0.89 -15.04 -1.10
C ALA A 210 2.28 -15.70 -1.16
N ARG A 211 2.48 -16.96 -0.72
CA ARG A 211 3.79 -17.65 -0.85
C ARG A 211 4.04 -18.08 -2.29
N THR A 212 3.02 -18.65 -2.93
CA THR A 212 2.98 -18.90 -4.38
C THR A 212 1.83 -18.11 -4.99
N ALA A 213 1.99 -17.65 -6.23
CA ALA A 213 0.94 -16.91 -6.91
C ALA A 213 1.04 -17.10 -8.43
N ARG A 214 -0.10 -17.11 -9.11
CA ARG A 214 -0.18 -17.11 -10.57
C ARG A 214 -0.96 -15.89 -11.03
N PRO A 215 -0.64 -15.30 -12.19
CA PRO A 215 -1.45 -14.25 -12.75
C PRO A 215 -2.87 -14.75 -13.03
N THR A 216 -3.86 -13.99 -12.61
CA THR A 216 -5.27 -14.29 -12.86
C THR A 216 -5.50 -14.31 -14.38
N ARG A 217 -6.27 -15.29 -14.87
CA ARG A 217 -6.64 -15.36 -16.30
C ARG A 217 -7.83 -14.45 -16.57
N LEU A 218 -7.58 -13.14 -16.59
CA LEU A 218 -8.60 -12.15 -16.94
C LEU A 218 -9.06 -12.34 -18.38
N SER A 219 -10.36 -12.15 -18.62
CA SER A 219 -10.90 -12.15 -19.97
C SER A 219 -10.41 -10.93 -20.74
N TYR A 220 -10.33 -11.03 -22.08
CA TYR A 220 -9.89 -9.90 -22.90
C TYR A 220 -10.85 -8.71 -22.78
N GLU A 221 -12.14 -8.95 -22.52
CA GLU A 221 -13.11 -7.89 -22.30
C GLU A 221 -12.78 -7.05 -21.05
N ILE A 222 -12.27 -7.66 -19.98
CA ILE A 222 -11.80 -6.93 -18.78
C ILE A 222 -10.53 -6.15 -19.12
N LEU A 223 -9.59 -6.78 -19.84
CA LEU A 223 -8.33 -6.15 -20.24
C LEU A 223 -8.57 -4.94 -21.15
N ASP A 224 -9.48 -5.04 -22.12
CA ASP A 224 -9.83 -3.96 -23.03
C ASP A 224 -10.45 -2.78 -22.30
N ARG A 225 -11.31 -3.02 -21.30
CA ARG A 225 -11.84 -1.95 -20.42
C ARG A 225 -10.72 -1.28 -19.63
N LEU A 226 -9.81 -2.06 -19.03
CA LEU A 226 -8.65 -1.51 -18.32
C LEU A 226 -7.79 -0.63 -19.24
N VAL A 227 -7.45 -1.12 -20.43
CA VAL A 227 -6.66 -0.39 -21.43
C VAL A 227 -7.37 0.91 -21.83
N SER A 228 -8.63 0.82 -22.24
CA SER A 228 -9.44 1.97 -22.66
C SER A 228 -9.51 3.03 -21.57
N ARG A 229 -9.90 2.66 -20.35
CA ARG A 229 -10.03 3.61 -19.25
C ARG A 229 -8.69 4.22 -18.84
N ILE A 230 -7.64 3.42 -18.70
CA ILE A 230 -6.34 3.95 -18.26
C ILE A 230 -5.76 4.91 -19.30
N THR A 231 -5.82 4.57 -20.59
CA THR A 231 -5.26 5.42 -21.65
C THR A 231 -6.05 6.71 -21.90
N ASN A 232 -7.36 6.69 -21.66
CA ASN A 232 -8.22 7.86 -21.82
C ASN A 232 -8.29 8.76 -20.58
N GLU A 233 -8.33 8.16 -19.37
CA GLU A 233 -8.58 8.89 -18.12
C GLU A 233 -7.29 9.26 -17.37
N VAL A 234 -6.15 8.57 -17.62
CA VAL A 234 -4.88 8.82 -16.91
C VAL A 234 -3.92 9.66 -17.76
N PRO A 235 -3.67 10.93 -17.41
CA PRO A 235 -2.86 11.82 -18.23
C PRO A 235 -1.43 11.30 -18.47
N GLY A 236 -1.01 11.34 -19.73
CA GLY A 236 0.35 11.00 -20.15
C GLY A 236 0.64 9.50 -20.23
N VAL A 237 -0.31 8.62 -19.90
CA VAL A 237 -0.18 7.18 -20.15
C VAL A 237 -0.53 6.91 -21.62
N VAL A 238 0.25 6.05 -22.27
CA VAL A 238 0.06 5.65 -23.69
C VAL A 238 0.15 4.14 -23.90
N SER A 239 0.54 3.39 -22.88
CA SER A 239 0.71 1.93 -22.94
C SER A 239 0.25 1.31 -21.63
N VAL A 240 -0.43 0.17 -21.75
CA VAL A 240 -0.85 -0.66 -20.63
C VAL A 240 -0.39 -2.09 -20.91
N THR A 241 0.27 -2.71 -19.94
CA THR A 241 0.74 -4.10 -20.04
C THR A 241 0.13 -4.95 -18.92
N TYR A 242 0.09 -6.27 -19.13
CA TYR A 242 -0.39 -7.23 -18.12
C TYR A 242 0.72 -8.22 -17.77
N ASN A 243 0.99 -8.41 -16.47
CA ASN A 243 2.01 -9.35 -16.02
C ASN A 243 1.50 -10.79 -16.09
N ILE A 244 2.21 -11.65 -16.82
CA ILE A 244 1.87 -13.08 -16.98
C ILE A 244 2.93 -14.02 -16.37
N THR A 245 3.85 -13.50 -15.55
CA THR A 245 4.92 -14.30 -14.94
C THR A 245 4.49 -14.78 -13.55
N PRO A 246 4.55 -16.08 -13.23
CA PRO A 246 4.21 -16.58 -11.90
C PRO A 246 5.22 -16.13 -10.82
N LYS A 247 4.77 -16.23 -9.55
CA LYS A 247 5.64 -16.21 -8.38
C LYS A 247 5.97 -17.67 -8.01
N SER A 248 7.16 -18.19 -8.28
CA SER A 248 8.41 -17.61 -8.84
C SER A 248 8.51 -17.75 -10.38
N PRO A 249 9.35 -16.96 -11.11
CA PRO A 249 10.47 -16.12 -10.65
C PRO A 249 10.11 -14.69 -10.23
N SER A 250 8.87 -14.23 -10.47
CA SER A 250 8.44 -12.88 -10.12
C SER A 250 8.01 -12.75 -8.65
N THR A 251 7.63 -11.55 -8.25
CA THR A 251 6.96 -11.24 -6.98
C THR A 251 5.62 -10.53 -7.24
N ILE A 252 4.72 -10.53 -6.26
CA ILE A 252 3.41 -9.85 -6.36
C ILE A 252 3.63 -8.35 -6.62
N GLU A 253 4.42 -7.72 -5.76
CA GLU A 253 4.92 -6.35 -5.92
C GLU A 253 6.02 -6.28 -6.99
N ALA A 254 6.19 -5.12 -7.62
CA ALA A 254 7.25 -4.90 -8.60
C ALA A 254 8.54 -4.29 -8.01
N ILE A 255 8.44 -3.74 -6.79
CA ILE A 255 9.49 -2.99 -6.09
C ILE A 255 9.38 -3.14 -4.58
#